data_AF-A0A938ZQN6-F1
#
_entry.id   AF-A0A938ZQN6-F1
#
_cell.length_a   1.000
_cell.length_b   1.000
_cell.length_c   1.000
_cell.angle_alpha   90.00
_cell.angle_beta   90.00
_cell.angle_gamma   90.00
#
_symmetry.space_group_name_H-M   'P 1'
#
loop_
_entity.id
_entity.type
_entity.pdbx_description
1 polymer ?
#
loop_
_entity_poly.entity_id
_entity_poly.type
_entity_poly.pdbx_seq_one_letter_code
_entity_poly.pdbx_strand_id
1 'polypeptide(L)'
;MAELTLEQVFGPGTTQDASSITLLKSNMPGLTASSSNTAESLLVGIVLKAKVNLTADNQTSNPDQSITIADGFVPSYTVSNNIQYRQDDITLSLRKPAGSLAIDPDDY
;
A
#
# COMPACT_ATOMS: atom_id res chain seq x y z
N MET A 1 21.10 0.74 5.77
CA MET A 1 20.76 1.22 4.40
C MET A 1 19.83 2.40 4.58
N ALA A 2 19.25 2.96 3.52
CA ALA A 2 18.30 4.05 3.68
C ALA A 2 16.89 3.51 3.43
N GLU A 3 15.93 4.00 4.18
CA GLU A 3 14.52 3.79 3.93
C GLU A 3 14.15 4.26 2.50
N LEU A 4 13.13 3.65 1.91
CA LEU A 4 12.65 4.06 0.59
C LEU A 4 12.10 5.48 0.66
N THR A 5 12.38 6.28 -0.37
CA THR A 5 11.85 7.64 -0.44
C THR A 5 10.35 7.65 -0.72
N LEU A 6 9.70 8.76 -0.37
CA LEU A 6 8.28 8.99 -0.63
C LEU A 6 7.91 8.78 -2.10
N GLU A 7 8.77 9.26 -3.01
CA GLU A 7 8.57 9.10 -4.45
C GLU A 7 8.82 7.66 -4.93
N GLN A 8 9.70 6.90 -4.27
CA GLN A 8 9.86 5.48 -4.58
C GLN A 8 8.59 4.70 -4.23
N VAL A 9 7.97 4.98 -3.08
CA VAL A 9 6.76 4.26 -2.65
C VAL A 9 5.52 4.72 -3.42
N PHE A 10 5.28 6.03 -3.53
CA PHE A 10 4.03 6.58 -4.06
C PHE A 10 4.13 7.19 -5.47
N GLY A 11 5.35 7.30 -6.02
CA GLY A 11 5.61 7.81 -7.37
C GLY A 11 6.09 9.26 -7.42
N PRO A 12 6.57 9.70 -8.60
CA PRO A 12 7.16 11.03 -8.77
C PRO A 12 6.16 12.16 -8.50
N GLY A 13 6.65 13.27 -7.97
CA GLY A 13 5.82 14.43 -7.61
C GLY A 13 4.99 14.21 -6.35
N THR A 14 5.23 13.12 -5.62
CA THR A 14 4.67 12.94 -4.29
C THR A 14 5.40 13.85 -3.30
N THR A 15 4.64 14.64 -2.56
CA THR A 15 5.18 15.56 -1.55
C THR A 15 4.44 15.40 -0.23
N GLN A 16 5.11 15.78 0.86
CA GLN A 16 4.49 15.89 2.17
C GLN A 16 5.03 17.10 2.93
N ASP A 17 4.22 17.59 3.86
CA ASP A 17 4.59 18.57 4.86
C ASP A 17 4.06 18.11 6.24
N ALA A 18 4.16 18.98 7.25
CA ALA A 18 3.73 18.66 8.62
C ALA A 18 2.22 18.39 8.77
N SER A 19 1.41 18.67 7.75
CA SER A 19 -0.05 18.65 7.78
C SER A 19 -0.70 17.87 6.64
N SER A 20 0.01 17.66 5.53
CA SER A 20 -0.57 17.10 4.31
C SER A 20 0.40 16.19 3.56
N ILE A 21 -0.17 15.20 2.88
CA ILE A 21 0.51 14.39 1.86
C ILE A 21 -0.24 14.59 0.55
N THR A 22 0.48 14.91 -0.52
CA THR A 22 -0.08 15.06 -1.87
C THR A 22 0.37 13.92 -2.75
N LEU A 23 -0.57 13.03 -3.11
CA LEU A 23 -0.36 11.92 -4.04
C LEU A 23 -1.00 12.24 -5.39
N LEU A 24 -0.25 12.12 -6.48
CA LEU A 24 -0.80 12.29 -7.83
C LEU A 24 -1.57 11.03 -8.27
N LYS A 25 -2.84 11.19 -8.66
CA LYS A 25 -3.68 10.08 -9.15
C LYS A 25 -3.08 9.38 -10.39
N SER A 26 -2.29 10.09 -11.19
CA SER A 26 -1.56 9.52 -12.33
C SER A 26 -0.54 8.46 -11.95
N ASN A 27 -0.10 8.43 -10.69
CA ASN A 27 0.83 7.43 -10.19
C ASN A 27 0.13 6.13 -9.75
N MET A 28 -1.22 6.09 -9.70
CA MET A 28 -2.00 4.95 -9.22
C MET A 28 -2.31 3.97 -10.35
N PRO A 29 -1.73 2.75 -10.35
CA PRO A 29 -1.93 1.79 -11.44
C PRO A 29 -3.40 1.39 -11.61
N GLY A 30 -3.89 1.42 -12.86
CA GLY A 30 -5.25 1.02 -13.21
C GLY A 30 -6.36 2.03 -12.85
N LEU A 31 -6.03 3.10 -12.13
CA LEU A 31 -7.00 4.16 -11.82
C LEU A 31 -7.11 5.15 -12.98
N THR A 32 -8.32 5.31 -13.53
CA THR A 32 -8.62 6.47 -14.39
C THR A 32 -8.97 7.66 -13.49
N ALA A 33 -8.13 8.69 -13.53
CA ALA A 33 -8.29 9.86 -12.69
C ALA A 33 -9.61 10.59 -12.99
N SER A 34 -10.39 10.82 -11.94
CA SER A 34 -11.66 11.57 -11.97
C SER A 34 -11.79 12.40 -10.70
N SER A 35 -12.51 13.52 -10.75
CA SER A 35 -12.87 14.28 -9.54
C SER A 35 -13.80 13.50 -8.61
N SER A 36 -14.45 12.44 -9.12
CA SER A 36 -15.40 11.59 -8.39
C SER A 36 -14.90 10.18 -8.08
N ASN A 37 -13.58 9.93 -8.13
CA ASN A 37 -13.05 8.63 -7.66
C ASN A 37 -13.46 8.39 -6.20
N THR A 38 -13.93 7.18 -5.90
CA THR A 38 -14.35 6.80 -4.55
C THR A 38 -13.14 6.61 -3.64
N ALA A 39 -13.33 6.76 -2.33
CA ALA A 39 -12.28 6.53 -1.35
C ALA A 39 -11.67 5.12 -1.47
N GLU A 40 -12.50 4.10 -1.72
CA GLU A 40 -12.04 2.72 -1.92
C GLU A 40 -11.15 2.57 -3.16
N SER A 41 -11.53 3.19 -4.29
CA SER A 41 -10.71 3.15 -5.51
C SER A 41 -9.36 3.84 -5.32
N LEU A 42 -9.33 4.93 -4.54
CA LEU A 42 -8.09 5.64 -4.20
C LEU A 42 -7.21 4.80 -3.28
N LEU A 43 -7.79 4.18 -2.25
CA LEU A 43 -7.06 3.28 -1.35
C LEU A 43 -6.43 2.11 -2.10
N VAL A 44 -7.20 1.44 -2.97
CA VAL A 44 -6.67 0.34 -3.80
C VAL A 44 -5.54 0.85 -4.71
N GLY A 45 -5.72 2.00 -5.36
CA GLY A 45 -4.69 2.61 -6.20
C GLY A 45 -3.39 2.90 -5.44
N ILE A 46 -3.49 3.40 -4.21
CA ILE A 46 -2.35 3.66 -3.31
C ILE A 46 -1.65 2.35 -2.93
N VAL A 47 -2.40 1.32 -2.53
CA VAL A 47 -1.84 0.02 -2.15
C VAL A 47 -1.13 -0.63 -3.32
N LEU A 48 -1.73 -0.65 -4.51
CA LEU A 48 -1.12 -1.21 -5.71
C LEU A 48 0.15 -0.47 -6.12
N LYS A 49 0.20 0.86 -5.92
CA LYS A 49 1.40 1.64 -6.18
C LYS A 49 2.52 1.31 -5.17
N ALA A 50 2.21 1.35 -3.88
CA ALA A 50 3.17 1.06 -2.81
C ALA A 50 3.75 -0.35 -2.93
N LYS A 51 2.91 -1.32 -3.32
CA LYS A 51 3.29 -2.73 -3.55
C LYS A 51 4.40 -2.92 -4.57
N VAL A 52 4.60 -1.99 -5.52
CA VAL A 52 5.68 -2.07 -6.50
C VAL A 52 7.05 -2.12 -5.81
N ASN A 53 7.22 -1.39 -4.70
CA ASN A 53 8.50 -1.30 -4.00
C ASN A 53 8.48 -1.87 -2.58
N LEU A 54 7.33 -1.98 -1.91
CA LEU A 54 7.23 -2.61 -0.59
C LEU A 54 7.08 -4.14 -0.72
N THR A 55 8.03 -4.81 -1.38
CA THR A 55 8.02 -6.28 -1.58
C THR A 55 8.93 -6.99 -0.58
N ALA A 56 8.76 -8.31 -0.43
CA ALA A 56 9.66 -9.13 0.40
C ALA A 56 11.10 -9.18 -0.16
N ASP A 57 11.25 -9.15 -1.49
CA ASP A 57 12.55 -9.09 -2.15
C ASP A 57 13.27 -7.76 -1.85
N ASN A 58 12.53 -6.65 -1.90
CA ASN A 58 13.06 -5.34 -1.52
C ASN A 58 13.38 -5.27 -0.03
N GLN A 59 12.60 -5.90 0.84
CA GLN A 59 12.93 -6.00 2.26
C GLN A 59 14.20 -6.84 2.51
N THR A 60 14.43 -7.88 1.70
CA THR A 60 15.64 -8.71 1.80
C THR A 60 16.89 -7.92 1.43
N SER A 61 16.78 -7.08 0.40
CA SER A 61 17.87 -6.20 -0.04
C SER A 61 17.98 -4.90 0.77
N ASN A 62 16.90 -4.44 1.41
CA ASN A 62 16.83 -3.26 2.27
C ASN A 62 16.23 -3.61 3.64
N PRO A 63 17.07 -4.00 4.63
CA PRO A 63 16.59 -4.47 5.93
C PRO A 63 15.89 -3.40 6.78
N ASP A 64 16.03 -2.12 6.40
CA ASP A 64 15.36 -0.99 7.05
C ASP A 64 13.89 -0.83 6.59
N GLN A 65 13.45 -1.60 5.58
CA GLN A 65 12.05 -1.63 5.17
C GLN A 65 11.21 -2.38 6.21
N SER A 66 10.27 -1.67 6.83
CA SER A 66 9.41 -2.20 7.90
C SER A 66 8.10 -2.80 7.40
N ILE A 67 7.70 -2.49 6.16
CA ILE A 67 6.41 -2.90 5.57
C ILE A 67 6.63 -3.77 4.34
N THR A 68 5.87 -4.86 4.21
CA THR A 68 5.75 -5.62 2.95
C THR A 68 4.30 -5.78 2.55
N ILE A 69 4.06 -5.74 1.24
CA ILE A 69 2.76 -5.87 0.59
C ILE A 69 2.86 -7.02 -0.40
N ALA A 70 1.98 -8.00 -0.25
CA ALA A 70 1.92 -9.17 -1.12
C ALA A 70 0.48 -9.45 -1.56
N ASP A 71 0.33 -10.11 -2.71
CA ASP A 71 -0.95 -10.71 -3.04
C ASP A 71 -1.27 -11.82 -2.05
N GLY A 72 -2.53 -11.88 -1.63
CA GLY A 72 -3.08 -13.02 -0.92
C GLY A 72 -3.43 -14.16 -1.88
N PHE A 73 -4.30 -15.05 -1.42
CA PHE A 73 -4.67 -16.21 -2.20
C PHE A 73 -5.68 -15.82 -3.30
N VAL A 74 -5.28 -15.97 -4.56
CA VAL A 74 -6.13 -15.72 -5.73
C VAL A 74 -6.11 -16.93 -6.69
N PRO A 75 -7.27 -17.32 -7.25
CA PRO A 75 -8.60 -16.74 -7.03
C PRO A 75 -9.26 -17.25 -5.74
N SER A 76 -9.88 -16.36 -4.98
CA SER A 76 -10.85 -16.72 -3.93
C SER A 76 -12.23 -16.15 -4.28
N TYR A 77 -13.28 -16.78 -3.76
CA TYR A 77 -14.66 -16.38 -4.02
C TYR A 77 -15.45 -16.35 -2.72
N THR A 78 -16.30 -15.34 -2.57
CA THR A 78 -17.23 -15.22 -1.44
C THR A 78 -18.65 -14.99 -1.94
N VAL A 79 -19.64 -15.34 -1.13
CA VAL A 79 -21.05 -15.11 -1.46
C VAL A 79 -21.63 -14.12 -0.47
N SER A 80 -22.17 -13.02 -0.98
CA SER A 80 -22.88 -12.02 -0.19
C SER A 80 -24.19 -11.68 -0.88
N ASN A 81 -25.30 -11.62 -0.14
CA ASN A 81 -26.64 -11.40 -0.69
C ASN A 81 -26.97 -12.28 -1.90
N ASN A 82 -26.62 -13.57 -1.84
CA ASN A 82 -26.82 -14.56 -2.92
C ASN A 82 -26.08 -14.24 -4.24
N ILE A 83 -25.15 -13.28 -4.25
CA ILE A 83 -24.27 -12.98 -5.37
C ILE A 83 -22.87 -13.49 -5.06
N GLN A 84 -22.25 -14.19 -6.01
CA GLN A 84 -20.87 -14.61 -5.92
C GLN A 84 -19.94 -13.46 -6.34
N TYR A 85 -18.98 -13.14 -5.49
CA TYR A 85 -17.93 -12.16 -5.75
C TYR A 85 -16.60 -12.87 -5.90
N ARG A 86 -15.77 -12.40 -6.83
CA ARG A 86 -14.33 -12.65 -6.76
C ARG A 86 -13.79 -11.82 -5.60
N GLN A 87 -13.02 -12.47 -4.75
CA GLN A 87 -12.30 -11.83 -3.67
C GLN A 87 -10.81 -11.83 -4.03
N ASP A 88 -10.23 -10.63 -4.01
CA ASP A 88 -8.81 -10.40 -4.26
C ASP A 88 -8.20 -9.88 -2.96
N ASP A 89 -7.47 -10.74 -2.26
CA ASP A 89 -6.84 -10.38 -1.00
C ASP A 89 -5.47 -9.74 -1.25
N ILE A 90 -5.17 -8.67 -0.51
CA ILE A 90 -3.83 -8.06 -0.46
C ILE A 90 -3.40 -8.04 1.01
N THR A 91 -2.24 -8.61 1.30
CA THR A 91 -1.71 -8.71 2.67
C THR A 91 -0.68 -7.63 2.92
N LEU A 92 -0.88 -6.83 3.98
CA LEU A 92 0.13 -5.92 4.54
C LEU A 92 0.75 -6.56 5.78
N SER A 93 2.07 -6.70 5.78
CA SER A 93 2.83 -7.18 6.94
C SER A 93 3.73 -6.06 7.45
N LEU A 94 3.66 -5.79 8.76
CA LEU A 94 4.38 -4.73 9.44
C LEU A 94 5.35 -5.34 10.46
N ARG A 95 6.63 -4.93 10.43
CA ARG A 95 7.67 -5.38 11.36
C ARG A 95 8.34 -4.19 12.03
N LYS A 96 8.40 -4.22 13.36
CA LYS A 96 9.20 -3.28 14.17
C LYS A 96 9.93 -4.05 15.28
N PRO A 97 10.96 -3.47 15.92
CA PRO A 97 11.57 -4.05 17.12
C PRO A 97 10.53 -4.33 18.20
N ALA A 98 10.78 -5.35 19.03
CA ALA A 98 9.86 -5.70 20.11
C ALA A 98 9.67 -4.53 21.08
N GLY A 99 8.42 -4.20 21.38
CA GLY A 99 8.06 -3.03 22.17
C GLY A 99 6.56 -2.94 22.39
N SER A 100 5.98 -1.75 22.19
CA SER A 100 4.53 -1.54 22.28
C SER A 100 3.76 -2.53 21.39
N LEU A 101 2.67 -3.08 21.92
CA LEU A 101 1.77 -3.97 21.19
C LEU A 101 0.78 -3.19 20.30
N ALA A 102 0.67 -1.87 20.49
CA ALA A 102 -0.12 -1.03 19.62
C ALA A 102 0.63 -0.76 18.31
N ILE A 103 -0.11 -0.75 17.20
CA ILE A 103 0.38 -0.23 15.93
C ILE A 103 0.43 1.29 16.06
N ASP A 104 1.63 1.84 16.03
CA ASP A 104 1.91 3.27 16.01
C ASP A 104 2.52 3.60 14.64
N PRO A 105 1.88 4.42 13.80
CA PRO A 105 2.42 4.79 12.49
C PRO A 105 3.81 5.42 12.54
N ASP A 106 4.21 6.06 13.65
CA ASP A 106 5.53 6.69 13.78
C ASP A 106 6.68 5.66 13.97
N ASP A 107 6.34 4.39 14.19
CA ASP A 107 7.29 3.28 14.38
C ASP A 107 7.63 2.52 13.08
N TYR A 108 7.08 2.90 11.92
CA TYR A 108 7.18 2.15 10.66
C TYR A 108 7.63 3.01 9.49
#